data_AF-A0A660VNE6-F1
#
_entry.id   AF-A0A660VNE6-F1
#
_cell.length_a   1.000
_cell.length_b   1.000
_cell.length_c   1.000
_cell.angle_alpha   90.00
_cell.angle_beta   90.00
_cell.angle_gamma   90.00
#
_symmetry.space_group_name_H-M   'P 1'
#
loop_
_entity.id
_entity.type
_entity.pdbx_description
1 polymer ?
#
loop_
_entity_poly.entity_id
_entity_poly.type
_entity_poly.pdbx_seq_one_letter_code
_entity_poly.pdbx_strand_id
1 'polypeptide(L)'
;STAKSVDVDLDLLDSYDEIIRGMELFLVNRAKEHDVNAFHRLRSVPGIGKILAMTILYEIQDIARFPRVQDFASYSRLIKCASESAGKRSGTSGAKIGNVHLKWAFSEAAVLFLRNNEPGKRLHARLQRKHGKGKALSILAHKLGRCVYFILRRKTAFDMERFLAA
;
A
#
# COMPACT_ATOMS: atom_id res chain seq x y z
N SER A 1 -0.88 -17.87 -23.44
CA SER A 1 -1.19 -17.68 -22.01
C SER A 1 -0.05 -17.02 -21.22
N THR A 2 1.18 -16.93 -21.76
CA THR A 2 2.32 -16.26 -21.11
C THR A 2 2.53 -14.82 -21.59
N ALA A 3 2.32 -14.56 -22.89
CA ALA A 3 2.49 -13.22 -23.49
C ALA A 3 1.57 -12.14 -22.87
N LYS A 4 0.27 -12.44 -22.69
CA LYS A 4 -0.68 -11.51 -22.03
C LYS A 4 -0.37 -11.22 -20.57
N SER A 5 0.42 -12.06 -19.88
CA SER A 5 0.84 -11.77 -18.49
C SER A 5 1.99 -10.76 -18.49
N VAL A 6 2.93 -10.91 -19.42
CA VAL A 6 4.08 -10.01 -19.57
C VAL A 6 3.62 -8.62 -20.04
N ASP A 7 2.65 -8.54 -20.95
CA ASP A 7 2.11 -7.25 -21.42
C ASP A 7 1.39 -6.48 -20.29
N VAL A 8 0.62 -7.18 -19.43
CA VAL A 8 -0.03 -6.53 -18.28
C VAL A 8 0.99 -6.10 -17.22
N ASP A 9 2.07 -6.87 -17.05
CA ASP A 9 3.17 -6.49 -16.15
C ASP A 9 3.96 -5.29 -16.70
N LEU A 10 4.10 -5.16 -18.04
CA LEU A 10 4.75 -4.02 -18.71
C LEU A 10 3.88 -2.75 -18.69
N ASP A 11 2.60 -2.85 -19.00
CA ASP A 11 1.66 -1.71 -18.91
C ASP A 11 1.57 -1.18 -17.46
N LEU A 12 1.70 -2.08 -16.48
CA LEU A 12 1.77 -1.73 -15.07
C LEU A 12 3.07 -0.99 -14.73
N LEU A 13 4.21 -1.44 -15.26
CA LEU A 13 5.51 -0.79 -15.08
C LEU A 13 5.54 0.63 -15.68
N ASP A 14 5.01 0.82 -16.89
CA ASP A 14 4.97 2.13 -17.53
C ASP A 14 4.06 3.11 -16.78
N SER A 15 2.91 2.62 -16.28
CA SER A 15 2.04 3.43 -15.41
C SER A 15 2.68 3.81 -14.08
N TYR A 16 3.60 2.99 -13.58
CA TYR A 16 4.34 3.26 -12.35
C TYR A 16 5.46 4.28 -12.57
N ASP A 17 6.13 4.26 -13.72
CA ASP A 17 7.20 5.20 -14.05
C ASP A 17 6.71 6.65 -14.17
N GLU A 18 5.53 6.89 -14.76
CA GLU A 18 4.94 8.24 -14.82
C GLU A 18 4.55 8.75 -13.42
N ILE A 19 4.03 7.86 -12.57
CA ILE A 19 3.66 8.20 -11.18
C ILE A 19 4.92 8.47 -10.34
N ILE A 20 5.99 7.68 -10.52
CA ILE A 20 7.29 7.87 -9.86
C ILE A 20 7.85 9.25 -10.20
N ARG A 21 7.90 9.62 -11.48
CA ARG A 21 8.43 10.92 -11.92
C ARG A 21 7.62 12.09 -11.38
N GLY A 22 6.29 11.97 -11.38
CA GLY A 22 5.40 12.99 -10.81
C GLY A 22 5.63 13.23 -9.31
N MET A 23 5.99 12.18 -8.58
CA MET A 23 6.22 12.24 -7.14
C MET A 23 7.63 12.68 -6.75
N GLU A 24 8.65 12.32 -7.53
CA GLU A 24 10.01 12.86 -7.35
C GLU A 24 10.03 14.39 -7.45
N LEU A 25 9.30 14.96 -8.41
CA LEU A 25 9.21 16.42 -8.61
C LEU A 25 8.46 17.12 -7.46
N PHE A 26 7.43 16.47 -6.90
CA PHE A 26 6.70 16.99 -5.74
C PHE A 26 7.54 16.96 -4.45
N LEU A 27 8.37 15.92 -4.29
CA LEU A 27 9.20 15.70 -3.10
C LEU A 27 10.39 16.65 -2.99
N VAL A 28 11.00 17.07 -4.12
CA VAL A 28 12.10 18.04 -4.12
C VAL A 28 11.64 19.42 -3.62
N ASN A 29 10.38 19.80 -3.86
CA ASN A 29 9.87 21.14 -3.53
C ASN A 29 9.29 21.28 -2.11
N ARG A 30 9.01 20.18 -1.40
CA ARG A 30 8.33 20.20 -0.07
C ARG A 30 9.19 19.74 1.10
N ALA A 31 10.46 19.40 0.86
CA ALA A 31 11.39 18.85 1.85
C ALA A 31 11.89 19.90 2.86
N LYS A 32 11.01 20.44 3.70
CA LYS A 32 11.36 21.07 4.97
C LYS A 32 10.34 20.63 6.03
N GLU A 33 10.85 19.92 7.05
CA GLU A 33 10.19 19.66 8.34
C GLU A 33 8.98 18.71 8.37
N HIS A 34 9.21 17.40 8.24
CA HIS A 34 8.21 16.40 8.65
C HIS A 34 8.83 15.31 9.54
N ASP A 35 8.03 14.84 10.52
CA ASP A 35 8.35 13.90 11.62
C ASP A 35 9.38 12.83 11.22
N VAL A 36 10.65 13.12 11.56
CA VAL A 36 11.82 12.26 11.28
C VAL A 36 11.62 10.87 11.86
N ASN A 37 10.97 10.76 13.03
CA ASN A 37 10.71 9.48 13.66
C ASN A 37 9.65 8.67 12.90
N ALA A 38 8.60 9.30 12.40
CA ALA A 38 7.62 8.62 11.55
C ALA A 38 8.26 8.10 10.26
N PHE A 39 9.12 8.91 9.64
CA PHE A 39 9.88 8.50 8.46
C PHE A 39 10.75 7.26 8.72
N HIS A 40 11.51 7.22 9.84
CA HIS A 40 12.30 6.06 10.21
C HIS A 40 11.45 4.83 10.52
N ARG A 41 10.32 4.99 11.22
CA ARG A 41 9.38 3.90 11.50
C ARG A 41 8.81 3.29 10.22
N LEU A 42 8.42 4.11 9.24
CA LEU A 42 7.95 3.60 7.95
C LEU A 42 9.04 2.81 7.21
N ARG A 43 10.27 3.31 7.22
CA ARG A 43 11.41 2.65 6.56
C ARG A 43 11.87 1.36 7.23
N SER A 44 11.42 1.07 8.45
CA SER A 44 11.63 -0.25 9.06
C SER A 44 10.81 -1.37 8.41
N VAL A 45 9.77 -1.03 7.63
CA VAL A 45 9.00 -2.00 6.86
C VAL A 45 9.81 -2.40 5.62
N PRO A 46 10.12 -3.70 5.41
CA PRO A 46 10.76 -4.15 4.18
C PRO A 46 9.97 -3.70 2.95
N GLY A 47 10.65 -3.19 1.93
CA GLY A 47 10.00 -2.67 0.74
C GLY A 47 9.46 -1.24 0.83
N ILE A 48 9.53 -0.56 2.00
CA ILE A 48 9.24 0.89 2.09
C ILE A 48 10.56 1.68 2.10
N GLY A 49 10.94 2.21 0.94
CA GLY A 49 12.09 3.09 0.77
C GLY A 49 11.79 4.57 1.10
N LYS A 50 12.76 5.46 0.86
CA LYS A 50 12.63 6.91 1.11
C LYS A 50 11.42 7.52 0.38
N ILE A 51 11.27 7.23 -0.91
CA ILE A 51 10.19 7.77 -1.75
C ILE A 51 8.82 7.32 -1.22
N LEU A 52 8.67 6.03 -0.97
CA LEU A 52 7.40 5.48 -0.45
C LEU A 52 7.08 6.01 0.95
N ALA A 53 8.07 6.07 1.84
CA ALA A 53 7.88 6.62 3.18
C ALA A 53 7.43 8.09 3.12
N MET A 54 8.09 8.92 2.30
CA MET A 54 7.70 10.32 2.16
C MET A 54 6.29 10.46 1.57
N THR A 55 6.00 9.74 0.49
CA THR A 55 4.66 9.71 -0.11
C THR A 55 3.60 9.41 0.93
N ILE A 56 3.80 8.33 1.68
CA ILE A 56 2.85 7.88 2.69
C ILE A 56 2.63 8.98 3.74
N LEU A 57 3.69 9.64 4.22
CA LEU A 57 3.56 10.73 5.20
C LEU A 57 2.84 11.95 4.61
N TYR A 58 3.20 12.38 3.40
CA TYR A 58 2.60 13.56 2.78
C TYR A 58 1.11 13.37 2.45
N GLU A 59 0.73 12.18 1.99
CA GLU A 59 -0.66 11.91 1.61
C GLU A 59 -1.57 11.64 2.80
N ILE A 60 -1.00 11.13 3.89
CA ILE A 60 -1.72 10.94 5.16
C ILE A 60 -1.85 12.28 5.90
N GLN A 61 -0.77 13.07 5.92
CA GLN A 61 -0.54 14.26 6.75
C GLN A 61 -0.57 13.94 8.24
N ASP A 62 -1.75 13.61 8.76
CA ASP A 62 -1.95 13.18 10.15
C ASP A 62 -2.74 11.88 10.18
N ILE A 63 -2.16 10.84 10.78
CA ILE A 63 -2.83 9.53 10.94
C ILE A 63 -4.02 9.60 11.92
N ALA A 64 -4.10 10.64 12.75
CA ALA A 64 -5.20 10.86 13.69
C ALA A 64 -6.55 10.99 12.99
N ARG A 65 -6.58 11.56 11.77
CA ARG A 65 -7.78 11.80 10.95
C ARG A 65 -8.55 10.54 10.55
N PHE A 66 -7.93 9.36 10.68
CA PHE A 66 -8.55 8.07 10.41
C PHE A 66 -8.83 7.37 11.74
N PRO A 67 -10.06 7.44 12.29
CA PRO A 67 -10.37 6.80 13.58
C PRO A 67 -10.20 5.28 13.53
N ARG A 68 -10.52 4.67 12.38
CA ARG A 68 -10.44 3.23 12.16
C ARG A 68 -9.46 2.90 11.04
N VAL A 69 -8.83 1.73 11.14
CA VAL A 69 -7.95 1.20 10.09
C VAL A 69 -8.70 0.98 8.76
N GLN A 70 -10.01 0.70 8.82
CA GLN A 70 -10.86 0.57 7.64
C GLN A 70 -11.00 1.88 6.88
N ASP A 71 -11.09 3.01 7.58
CA ASP A 71 -11.20 4.34 6.97
C ASP A 71 -9.91 4.66 6.21
N PHE A 72 -8.76 4.36 6.83
CA PHE A 72 -7.45 4.50 6.19
C PHE A 72 -7.29 3.57 4.97
N ALA A 73 -7.69 2.30 5.10
CA ALA A 73 -7.58 1.32 4.02
C ALA A 73 -8.51 1.66 2.85
N SER A 74 -9.70 2.21 3.12
CA SER A 74 -10.62 2.75 2.12
C SER A 74 -10.01 3.96 1.42
N TYR A 75 -9.53 4.94 2.18
CA TYR A 75 -8.86 6.12 1.64
C TYR A 75 -7.64 5.76 0.78
N SER A 76 -6.88 4.74 1.15
CA SER A 76 -5.70 4.26 0.41
C SER A 76 -6.04 3.33 -0.76
N ARG A 77 -7.33 3.12 -1.08
CA ARG A 77 -7.83 2.20 -2.13
C ARG A 77 -7.33 0.75 -1.98
N LEU A 78 -7.15 0.30 -0.74
CA LEU A 78 -6.66 -1.05 -0.41
C LEU A 78 -7.78 -2.06 -0.20
N ILE A 79 -9.01 -1.59 -0.02
CA ILE A 79 -10.21 -2.42 0.05
C ILE A 79 -11.18 -2.03 -1.05
N LYS A 80 -12.02 -2.99 -1.46
CA LYS A 80 -13.16 -2.68 -2.32
C LYS A 80 -14.24 -2.02 -1.46
N CYS A 81 -14.68 -0.81 -1.82
CA CYS A 81 -15.90 -0.24 -1.24
C CYS A 81 -17.10 -1.06 -1.72
N ALA A 82 -17.94 -1.49 -0.78
CA ALA A 82 -19.27 -1.97 -1.11
C ALA A 82 -20.11 -0.73 -1.45
N SER A 83 -20.75 -0.72 -2.62
CA SER A 83 -21.72 0.32 -2.94
C SER A 83 -23.06 -0.08 -2.34
N GLU A 84 -23.49 0.64 -1.32
CA GLU A 84 -24.85 0.55 -0.79
C GLU A 84 -25.62 1.78 -1.24
N SER A 85 -26.57 1.58 -2.16
CA SER A 85 -27.58 2.58 -2.51
C SER A 85 -28.93 2.08 -2.02
N ALA A 86 -29.61 2.86 -1.17
CA ALA A 86 -30.98 2.60 -0.70
C ALA A 86 -31.23 1.19 -0.14
N GLY A 87 -30.35 0.71 0.75
CA GLY A 87 -30.54 -0.57 1.47
C GLY A 87 -30.38 -1.84 0.62
N LYS A 88 -30.00 -1.71 -0.65
CA LYS A 88 -29.69 -2.85 -1.54
C LYS A 88 -28.20 -2.79 -1.92
N ARG A 89 -27.49 -3.90 -1.73
CA ARG A 89 -26.08 -4.06 -2.15
C ARG A 89 -26.02 -4.08 -3.69
N SER A 90 -25.75 -2.93 -4.29
CA SER A 90 -25.65 -2.73 -5.74
C SER A 90 -24.18 -2.69 -6.16
N GLY A 91 -23.54 -3.87 -6.23
CA GLY A 91 -22.18 -4.01 -6.79
C GLY A 91 -21.06 -3.19 -6.09
N THR A 92 -19.88 -3.15 -6.71
CA THR A 92 -18.75 -2.30 -6.25
C THR A 92 -18.68 -1.05 -7.11
N SER A 93 -19.24 0.06 -6.61
CA SER A 93 -19.02 1.40 -7.16
C SER A 93 -17.95 2.12 -6.32
N GLY A 94 -17.20 3.06 -6.91
CA GLY A 94 -16.16 3.82 -6.20
C GLY A 94 -14.71 3.31 -6.35
N ALA A 95 -14.41 2.46 -7.35
CA ALA A 95 -13.03 1.98 -7.61
C ALA A 95 -11.98 3.10 -7.81
N LYS A 96 -12.45 4.34 -8.08
CA LYS A 96 -11.62 5.54 -8.27
C LYS A 96 -11.74 6.56 -7.12
N ILE A 97 -12.36 6.22 -5.99
CA ILE A 97 -12.48 7.11 -4.81
C ILE A 97 -11.34 6.79 -3.84
N GLY A 98 -10.70 7.83 -3.29
CA GLY A 98 -9.54 7.73 -2.41
C GLY A 98 -8.26 8.21 -3.06
N ASN A 99 -7.13 8.05 -2.38
CA ASN A 99 -5.84 8.59 -2.75
C ASN A 99 -5.07 7.65 -3.72
N VAL A 100 -4.78 8.14 -4.94
CA VAL A 100 -4.05 7.39 -5.97
C VAL A 100 -2.59 7.15 -5.59
N HIS A 101 -1.94 8.11 -4.93
CA HIS A 101 -0.55 8.02 -4.55
C HIS A 101 -0.34 6.99 -3.44
N LEU A 102 -1.26 6.90 -2.47
CA LEU A 102 -1.24 5.82 -1.47
C LEU A 102 -1.51 4.46 -2.12
N LYS A 103 -2.44 4.38 -3.09
CA LYS A 103 -2.69 3.13 -3.82
C LYS A 103 -1.43 2.64 -4.52
N TRP A 104 -0.77 3.53 -5.25
CA TRP A 104 0.50 3.28 -5.89
C TRP A 104 1.56 2.85 -4.87
N ALA A 105 1.76 3.63 -3.80
CA ALA A 105 2.82 3.39 -2.84
C ALA A 105 2.71 2.03 -2.15
N PHE A 106 1.49 1.59 -1.81
CA PHE A 106 1.28 0.28 -1.19
C PHE A 106 1.34 -0.89 -2.17
N SER A 107 0.98 -0.68 -3.44
CA SER A 107 1.23 -1.67 -4.49
C SER A 107 2.73 -1.89 -4.67
N GLU A 108 3.50 -0.81 -4.79
CA GLU A 108 4.96 -0.85 -4.95
C GLU A 108 5.62 -1.45 -3.71
N ALA A 109 5.21 -1.02 -2.51
CA ALA A 109 5.68 -1.61 -1.26
C ALA A 109 5.43 -3.12 -1.19
N ALA A 110 4.31 -3.63 -1.73
CA ALA A 110 4.03 -5.07 -1.74
C ALA A 110 4.97 -5.84 -2.66
N VAL A 111 5.32 -5.30 -3.84
CA VAL A 111 6.29 -5.91 -4.75
C VAL A 111 7.68 -5.90 -4.10
N LEU A 112 8.13 -4.74 -3.62
CA LEU A 112 9.42 -4.58 -2.99
C LEU A 112 9.55 -5.36 -1.67
N PHE A 113 8.47 -5.53 -0.91
CA PHE A 113 8.44 -6.34 0.31
C PHE A 113 8.82 -7.80 0.04
N LEU A 114 8.59 -8.31 -1.17
CA LEU A 114 8.94 -9.69 -1.56
C LEU A 114 10.40 -9.82 -2.03
N ARG A 115 11.06 -8.71 -2.36
CA ARG A 115 12.46 -8.69 -2.78
C ARG A 115 13.34 -9.05 -1.58
N ASN A 116 14.10 -10.13 -1.71
CA ASN A 116 15.01 -10.64 -0.67
C ASN A 116 14.37 -10.90 0.71
N ASN A 117 13.05 -11.19 0.75
CA ASN A 117 12.32 -11.46 1.98
C ASN A 117 11.61 -12.82 1.90
N GLU A 118 12.31 -13.88 2.31
CA GLU A 118 11.81 -15.26 2.25
C GLU A 118 10.52 -15.48 3.07
N PRO A 119 10.39 -14.98 4.32
CA PRO A 119 9.11 -15.05 5.04
C PRO A 119 7.95 -14.38 4.28
N GLY A 120 8.22 -13.23 3.64
CA GLY A 120 7.25 -12.54 2.80
C GLY A 120 6.84 -13.33 1.57
N LYS A 121 7.79 -13.97 0.87
CA LYS A 121 7.51 -14.87 -0.26
C LYS A 121 6.66 -16.06 0.15
N ARG A 122 6.93 -16.69 1.30
CA ARG A 122 6.11 -17.78 1.85
C ARG A 122 4.68 -17.34 2.14
N LEU A 123 4.50 -16.16 2.74
CA LEU A 123 3.18 -15.56 2.96
C LEU A 123 2.46 -15.35 1.63
N HIS A 124 3.13 -14.75 0.64
CA HIS A 124 2.55 -14.50 -0.68
C HIS A 124 2.13 -15.80 -1.38
N ALA A 125 2.96 -16.84 -1.35
CA ALA A 125 2.62 -18.15 -1.92
C ALA A 125 1.38 -18.77 -1.25
N ARG A 126 1.23 -18.62 0.08
CA ARG A 126 0.01 -19.03 0.81
C ARG A 126 -1.22 -18.25 0.35
N LEU A 127 -1.10 -16.93 0.17
CA LEU A 127 -2.17 -16.09 -0.34
C LEU A 127 -2.56 -16.45 -1.78
N GLN A 128 -1.59 -16.73 -2.65
CA GLN A 128 -1.83 -17.18 -4.02
C GLN A 128 -2.61 -18.49 -4.06
N ARG A 129 -2.26 -19.46 -3.20
CA ARG A 129 -2.97 -20.75 -3.11
C ARG A 129 -4.42 -20.58 -2.66
N LYS A 130 -4.67 -19.67 -1.71
CA LYS A 130 -6.00 -19.46 -1.12
C LYS A 130 -6.92 -18.57 -1.96
N HIS A 131 -6.38 -17.54 -2.62
CA HIS A 131 -7.17 -16.47 -3.25
C HIS A 131 -6.90 -16.28 -4.74
N GLY A 132 -5.95 -17.03 -5.30
CA GLY A 132 -5.50 -16.90 -6.69
C GLY A 132 -4.43 -15.83 -6.88
N LYS A 133 -3.65 -15.98 -7.96
CA LYS A 133 -2.51 -15.10 -8.30
C LYS A 133 -2.91 -13.63 -8.41
N GLY A 134 -4.01 -13.34 -9.10
CA GLY A 134 -4.47 -11.95 -9.35
C GLY A 134 -4.90 -11.17 -8.11
N LYS A 135 -5.15 -11.83 -6.96
CA LYS A 135 -5.56 -11.17 -5.72
C LYS A 135 -4.46 -11.12 -4.67
N ALA A 136 -3.48 -12.02 -4.72
CA ALA A 136 -2.50 -12.21 -3.66
C ALA A 136 -1.70 -10.94 -3.36
N LEU A 137 -1.21 -10.26 -4.39
CA LEU A 137 -0.43 -9.02 -4.24
C LEU A 137 -1.28 -7.88 -3.66
N SER A 138 -2.54 -7.75 -4.12
CA SER A 138 -3.48 -6.76 -3.57
C SER A 138 -3.80 -7.01 -2.09
N ILE A 139 -3.92 -8.28 -1.69
CA ILE A 139 -4.12 -8.65 -0.27
C ILE A 139 -2.88 -8.31 0.55
N LEU A 140 -1.68 -8.54 0.01
CA LEU A 140 -0.42 -8.16 0.66
C LEU A 140 -0.30 -6.64 0.83
N ALA A 141 -0.62 -5.86 -0.22
CA ALA A 141 -0.66 -4.40 -0.17
C ALA A 141 -1.63 -3.90 0.90
N HIS A 142 -2.84 -4.49 0.98
CA HIS A 142 -3.79 -4.17 2.03
C HIS A 142 -3.24 -4.47 3.44
N LYS A 143 -2.59 -5.63 3.60
CA LYS A 143 -1.97 -6.02 4.86
C LYS A 143 -0.84 -5.08 5.28
N LEU A 144 -0.01 -4.62 4.34
CA LEU A 144 1.01 -3.59 4.56
C LEU A 144 0.39 -2.25 4.96
N GLY A 145 -0.67 -1.80 4.29
CA GLY A 145 -1.38 -0.58 4.67
C GLY A 145 -1.93 -0.63 6.10
N ARG A 146 -2.55 -1.75 6.49
CA ARG A 146 -2.99 -1.95 7.88
C ARG A 146 -1.81 -1.90 8.86
N CYS A 147 -0.67 -2.49 8.50
CA CYS A 147 0.53 -2.45 9.32
C CYS A 147 1.05 -1.01 9.50
N VAL A 148 1.15 -0.25 8.41
CA VAL A 148 1.56 1.16 8.41
C VAL A 148 0.63 2.03 9.28
N TYR A 149 -0.68 1.83 9.18
CA TYR A 149 -1.65 2.51 10.05
C TYR A 149 -1.31 2.33 11.53
N PHE A 150 -1.04 1.09 11.96
CA PHE A 150 -0.72 0.82 13.36
C PHE A 150 0.68 1.29 13.76
N ILE A 151 1.68 1.20 12.86
CA ILE A 151 3.02 1.76 13.06
C ILE A 151 2.95 3.26 13.36
N LEU A 152 2.18 4.01 12.57
CA LEU A 152 2.02 5.45 12.74
C LEU A 152 1.20 5.78 13.99
N ARG A 153 0.06 5.09 14.23
CA ARG A 153 -0.80 5.34 15.40
C ARG A 153 -0.12 5.00 16.72
N ARG A 154 0.66 3.91 16.76
CA ARG A 154 1.31 3.42 18.00
C ARG A 154 2.75 3.90 18.16
N LYS A 155 3.29 4.58 17.14
CA LYS A 155 4.68 5.04 17.09
C LYS A 155 5.69 3.91 17.33
N THR A 156 5.42 2.72 16.81
CA THR A 156 6.29 1.53 16.91
C THR A 156 6.97 1.21 15.59
N ALA A 157 8.15 0.59 15.63
CA ALA A 157 8.79 0.04 14.44
C ALA A 157 8.03 -1.20 13.89
N PHE A 158 8.37 -1.60 12.67
CA PHE A 158 7.88 -2.82 12.05
C PHE A 158 8.36 -4.07 12.80
N ASP A 159 7.47 -5.05 12.89
CA ASP A 159 7.71 -6.35 13.51
C ASP A 159 7.25 -7.45 12.54
N MET A 160 8.19 -8.26 12.05
CA MET A 160 7.93 -9.30 11.07
C MET A 160 7.07 -10.43 11.64
N GLU A 161 7.32 -10.88 12.86
CA GLU A 161 6.58 -11.97 13.51
C GLU A 161 5.12 -11.59 13.67
N ARG A 162 4.89 -10.40 14.24
CA ARG A 162 3.54 -9.84 14.39
C ARG A 162 2.86 -9.63 13.05
N PHE A 163 3.61 -9.17 12.05
CA PHE A 163 3.08 -9.01 10.71
C PHE A 163 2.59 -10.37 10.19
N LEU A 164 3.39 -11.43 10.22
CA LEU A 164 3.05 -12.74 9.65
C LEU A 164 1.90 -13.45 10.38
N ALA A 165 1.71 -13.18 11.67
CA ALA A 165 0.65 -13.76 12.50
C ALA A 165 -0.75 -13.15 12.25
N ALA A 166 -0.82 -11.93 11.73
CA ALA A 166 -2.08 -11.21 11.44
C ALA A 166 -2.72 -11.59 10.10
#